data_AF-A0A0F8YHK1-F1
#
_entry.id   AF-A0A0F8YHK1-F1
#
_cell.length_a   1.000
_cell.length_b   1.000
_cell.length_c   1.000
_cell.angle_alpha   90.00
_cell.angle_beta   90.00
_cell.angle_gamma   90.00
#
_symmetry.space_group_name_H-M   'P 1'
#
loop_
_entity.id
_entity.type
_entity.pdbx_description
1 polymer ?
#
loop_
_entity_poly.entity_id
_entity_poly.type
_entity_poly.pdbx_seq_one_letter_code
_entity_poly.pdbx_strand_id
1 'polypeptide(L)'
;MERIIIRIRAYSSEDETVLRAIHASQNLGYEWPDPSSPLMLVKLVVVDERGKPRALLFARLTAELIAVVDPTLPGKKKTESWRLGLEEAENQLRALGLDELQAMVGPEMNG
;
A
#
# COMPACT_ATOMS: atom_id res chain seq x y z
N MET A 1 21.15 -3.98 -29.81
CA MET A 1 20.12 -3.84 -28.75
C MET A 1 19.72 -2.37 -28.74
N GLU A 2 18.53 -2.03 -29.25
CA GLU A 2 18.05 -0.64 -29.23
C GLU A 2 17.97 -0.16 -27.78
N ARG A 3 18.56 0.99 -27.48
CA ARG A 3 18.34 1.67 -26.21
C ARG A 3 16.92 2.19 -26.24
N ILE A 4 16.01 1.58 -25.48
CA ILE A 4 14.71 2.18 -25.20
C ILE A 4 15.01 3.40 -24.31
N ILE A 5 14.82 4.62 -24.84
CA ILE A 5 14.88 5.81 -24.00
C ILE A 5 13.65 5.78 -23.09
N ILE A 6 13.93 5.68 -21.79
CA ILE A 6 12.92 5.71 -20.74
C ILE A 6 12.96 7.09 -20.10
N ARG A 7 11.77 7.69 -19.93
CA ARG A 7 11.60 8.92 -19.16
C ARG A 7 10.64 8.67 -18.01
N ILE A 8 10.86 9.38 -16.91
CA ILE A 8 9.97 9.37 -15.75
C ILE A 8 9.32 10.76 -15.65
N ARG A 9 8.01 10.80 -15.44
CA ARG A 9 7.26 12.04 -15.20
C ARG A 9 6.17 11.84 -14.15
N ALA A 10 5.58 12.94 -13.72
CA ALA A 10 4.37 12.90 -12.89
C ALA A 10 3.23 12.19 -13.63
N TYR A 11 2.42 11.47 -12.85
CA TYR A 11 1.15 10.89 -13.30
C TYR A 11 0.17 11.97 -13.77
N SER A 12 -0.56 11.66 -14.83
CA SER A 12 -1.73 12.41 -15.30
C SER A 12 -2.95 11.48 -15.30
N SER A 13 -4.14 12.02 -15.06
CA SER A 13 -5.40 11.27 -15.18
C SER A 13 -5.61 10.70 -16.59
N GLU A 14 -5.00 11.30 -17.61
CA GLU A 14 -5.00 10.80 -18.99
C GLU A 14 -4.30 9.44 -19.15
N ASP A 15 -3.41 9.08 -18.21
CA ASP A 15 -2.68 7.81 -18.25
C ASP A 15 -3.52 6.62 -17.77
N GLU A 16 -4.63 6.90 -17.07
CA GLU A 16 -5.35 5.92 -16.26
C GLU A 16 -5.86 4.73 -17.09
N THR A 17 -6.44 4.98 -18.26
CA THR A 17 -6.96 3.91 -19.11
C THR A 17 -5.86 2.93 -19.52
N VAL A 18 -4.69 3.45 -19.92
CA VAL A 18 -3.56 2.61 -20.36
C VAL A 18 -2.98 1.85 -19.18
N LEU A 19 -2.76 2.53 -18.05
CA LEU A 19 -2.12 1.91 -16.89
C LEU A 19 -3.04 0.90 -16.18
N ARG A 20 -4.37 1.14 -16.14
CA ARG A 20 -5.35 0.15 -15.65
C ARG A 20 -5.36 -1.12 -16.49
N ALA A 21 -5.24 -0.99 -17.82
CA ALA A 21 -5.13 -2.15 -18.70
C ALA A 21 -3.83 -2.94 -18.45
N ILE A 22 -2.71 -2.25 -18.21
CA ILE A 22 -1.45 -2.89 -17.81
C ILE A 22 -1.64 -3.64 -16.49
N HIS A 23 -2.17 -2.99 -15.46
CA HIS A 23 -2.43 -3.62 -14.16
C HIS A 23 -3.32 -4.86 -14.26
N ALA A 24 -4.44 -4.77 -14.99
CA ALA A 24 -5.35 -5.90 -15.20
C ALA A 24 -4.64 -7.09 -15.88
N SER A 25 -3.72 -6.82 -16.82
CA SER A 25 -2.96 -7.87 -17.50
C SER A 25 -1.91 -8.57 -16.63
N GLN A 26 -1.46 -7.94 -15.54
CA GLN A 26 -0.47 -8.52 -14.63
C GLN A 26 -1.07 -9.56 -13.67
N ASN A 27 -2.38 -9.51 -13.44
CA ASN A 27 -3.12 -10.45 -12.58
C ASN A 27 -2.48 -10.64 -11.18
N LEU A 28 -2.05 -9.54 -10.56
CA LEU A 28 -1.32 -9.55 -9.28
C LEU A 28 -2.24 -9.67 -8.04
N GLY A 29 -3.56 -9.73 -8.24
CA GLY A 29 -4.52 -10.00 -7.16
C GLY A 29 -4.81 -8.82 -6.22
N TYR A 30 -4.26 -7.63 -6.46
CA TYR A 30 -4.62 -6.41 -5.73
C TYR A 30 -5.48 -5.47 -6.59
N GLU A 31 -6.26 -4.62 -5.93
CA GLU A 31 -7.12 -3.64 -6.62
C GLU A 31 -6.32 -2.45 -7.15
N TRP A 32 -6.82 -1.84 -8.23
CA TRP A 32 -6.21 -0.61 -8.75
C TRP A 32 -6.24 0.49 -7.68
N PRO A 33 -5.09 1.09 -7.32
CA PRO A 33 -5.04 2.09 -6.26
C PRO A 33 -5.72 3.39 -6.69
N ASP A 34 -6.46 4.02 -5.78
CA ASP A 34 -7.08 5.34 -6.00
C ASP A 34 -6.01 6.45 -6.10
N PRO A 35 -5.78 7.04 -7.28
CA PRO A 35 -4.83 8.13 -7.45
C PRO A 35 -5.29 9.44 -6.82
N SER A 36 -6.58 9.60 -6.51
CA SER A 36 -7.14 10.84 -5.94
C SER A 36 -6.97 10.93 -4.43
N SER A 37 -6.70 9.81 -3.75
CA SER A 37 -6.45 9.78 -2.32
C SER A 37 -5.36 10.77 -1.91
N PRO A 38 -5.60 11.59 -0.86
CA PRO A 38 -4.59 12.50 -0.33
C PRO A 38 -3.40 11.76 0.29
N LEU A 39 -3.57 10.48 0.64
CA LEU A 39 -2.50 9.63 1.15
C LEU A 39 -1.59 9.11 0.04
N MET A 40 -1.99 9.24 -1.23
CA MET A 40 -1.13 8.86 -2.35
C MET A 40 -0.09 9.95 -2.60
N LEU A 41 1.10 9.81 -1.99
CA LEU A 41 2.14 10.85 -1.99
C LEU A 41 3.01 10.84 -3.25
N VAL A 42 3.35 9.66 -3.76
CA VAL A 42 4.21 9.52 -4.94
C VAL A 42 3.36 8.98 -6.09
N LYS A 43 3.40 9.66 -7.24
CA LYS A 43 2.65 9.30 -8.45
C LYS A 43 3.52 9.47 -9.68
N LEU A 44 4.27 8.43 -10.06
CA LEU A 44 5.22 8.46 -11.17
C LEU A 44 4.79 7.54 -12.31
N VAL A 45 4.97 8.02 -13.53
CA VAL A 45 4.75 7.24 -14.76
C VAL A 45 6.05 7.12 -15.51
N VAL A 46 6.37 5.88 -15.88
CA VAL A 46 7.46 5.56 -16.81
C VAL A 46 6.87 5.59 -18.21
N VAL A 47 7.45 6.40 -19.10
CA VAL A 47 7.04 6.51 -20.50
C VAL A 47 8.16 6.09 -21.44
N ASP A 48 7.79 5.53 -22.59
CA ASP A 48 8.72 5.31 -23.70
C ASP A 48 8.98 6.59 -24.50
N GLU A 49 9.79 6.49 -25.55
CA GLU A 49 10.22 7.62 -26.39
C GLU A 49 9.05 8.35 -27.06
N ARG A 50 7.93 7.65 -27.29
CA ARG A 50 6.70 8.21 -27.87
C ARG A 50 5.79 8.82 -26.81
N GLY A 51 6.21 8.83 -25.56
CA GLY A 51 5.41 9.30 -24.42
C GLY A 51 4.36 8.30 -23.95
N LYS A 52 4.35 7.06 -24.47
CA LYS A 52 3.34 6.06 -24.07
C LYS A 52 3.64 5.55 -22.66
N PRO A 53 2.66 5.53 -21.74
CA PRO A 53 2.83 4.95 -20.41
C PRO A 53 3.18 3.46 -20.47
N ARG A 54 4.21 3.06 -19.71
CA ARG A 54 4.73 1.69 -19.62
C ARG A 54 4.72 1.12 -18.21
N ALA A 55 4.82 1.97 -17.19
CA ALA A 55 4.70 1.57 -15.80
C ALA A 55 4.19 2.71 -14.92
N LEU A 56 3.62 2.33 -13.78
CA LEU A 56 3.17 3.23 -12.72
C LEU A 56 3.91 2.88 -11.44
N LEU A 57 4.37 3.90 -10.71
CA LEU A 57 4.92 3.75 -9.37
C LEU A 57 4.15 4.67 -8.43
N PHE A 58 3.40 4.05 -7.53
CA PHE A 58 2.62 4.71 -6.49
C PHE A 58 3.21 4.41 -5.12
N ALA A 59 3.32 5.43 -4.27
CA ALA A 59 3.59 5.24 -2.86
C ALA A 59 2.54 5.98 -2.04
N ARG A 60 1.92 5.24 -1.12
CA ARG A 60 0.90 5.72 -0.19
C ARG A 60 1.53 5.94 1.18
N LEU A 61 1.12 6.98 1.88
CA LEU A 61 1.36 7.15 3.31
C LEU A 61 0.51 6.15 4.09
N THR A 62 1.15 5.25 4.82
CA THR A 62 0.50 4.27 5.70
C THR A 62 1.00 4.46 7.13
N ALA A 63 0.34 3.80 8.08
CA ALA A 63 0.88 3.62 9.43
C ALA A 63 1.48 2.22 9.59
N GLU A 64 2.60 2.13 10.30
CA GLU A 64 3.15 0.87 10.79
C GLU A 64 2.73 0.65 12.25
N LEU A 65 2.15 -0.51 12.56
CA LEU A 65 1.84 -0.90 13.93
C LEU A 65 3.03 -1.62 14.56
N ILE A 66 3.59 -1.02 15.62
CA ILE A 66 4.55 -1.68 16.50
C ILE A 66 3.80 -2.14 17.75
N ALA A 67 3.63 -3.44 17.89
CA ALA A 67 2.89 -4.02 19.01
C ALA A 67 3.79 -4.90 19.87
N VAL A 68 3.69 -4.69 21.19
CA VAL A 68 4.46 -5.40 22.21
C VAL A 68 3.46 -5.98 23.21
N VAL A 69 3.50 -7.30 23.39
CA VAL A 69 2.58 -8.00 24.28
C VAL A 69 3.36 -8.84 25.28
N ASP A 70 2.99 -8.73 26.55
CA ASP A 70 3.59 -9.48 27.64
C ASP A 70 3.47 -11.01 27.38
N PRO A 71 4.60 -11.73 27.28
CA PRO A 71 4.59 -13.17 27.00
C PRO A 71 4.04 -14.01 28.15
N THR A 72 3.95 -13.47 29.37
CA THR A 72 3.45 -14.17 30.55
C THR A 72 1.91 -14.23 30.63
N LEU A 73 1.22 -13.46 29.79
CA LEU A 73 -0.25 -13.47 29.72
C LEU A 73 -0.78 -14.84 29.25
N PRO A 74 -1.87 -15.35 29.85
CA PRO A 74 -2.56 -16.52 29.33
C PRO A 74 -3.00 -16.31 27.87
N GLY A 75 -2.94 -17.35 27.03
CA GLY A 75 -3.23 -17.25 25.60
C GLY A 75 -4.52 -16.49 25.25
N LYS A 76 -5.63 -16.77 25.95
CA LYS A 76 -6.90 -16.03 25.76
C LYS A 76 -6.77 -14.53 26.04
N LYS A 77 -6.03 -14.14 27.08
CA LYS A 77 -5.81 -12.72 27.42
C LYS A 77 -4.88 -12.04 26.43
N LYS A 78 -3.88 -12.77 25.92
CA LYS A 78 -2.99 -12.32 24.86
C LYS A 78 -3.77 -12.03 23.56
N THR A 79 -4.60 -12.98 23.11
CA THR A 79 -5.47 -12.80 21.93
C THR A 79 -6.43 -11.63 22.10
N GLU A 80 -7.06 -11.50 23.26
CA GLU A 80 -7.99 -10.40 23.50
C GLU A 80 -7.28 -9.03 23.53
N SER A 81 -6.06 -8.97 24.08
CA SER A 81 -5.25 -7.74 24.07
C SER A 81 -4.90 -7.31 22.64
N TRP A 82 -4.52 -8.27 21.78
CA TRP A 82 -4.29 -8.02 20.37
C TRP A 82 -5.54 -7.51 19.65
N ARG A 83 -6.67 -8.19 19.84
CA ARG A 83 -7.94 -7.85 19.17
C ARG A 83 -8.39 -6.43 19.52
N LEU A 84 -8.46 -6.13 20.82
CA LEU A 84 -8.88 -4.80 21.30
C LEU A 84 -7.88 -3.71 20.94
N GLY A 85 -6.58 -4.00 21.05
CA GLY A 85 -5.52 -3.03 20.71
C GLY A 85 -5.51 -2.68 19.23
N LEU A 86 -5.68 -3.67 18.35
CA LEU A 86 -5.75 -3.45 16.90
C LEU A 86 -7.00 -2.64 16.53
N GLU A 87 -8.17 -3.02 17.07
CA GLU A 87 -9.44 -2.32 16.84
C GLU A 87 -9.33 -0.84 17.24
N GLU A 88 -8.77 -0.55 18.42
CA GLU A 88 -8.59 0.82 18.89
C GLU A 88 -7.55 1.59 18.06
N ALA A 89 -6.43 0.96 17.70
CA ALA A 89 -5.42 1.59 16.84
C ALA A 89 -5.99 1.96 15.46
N GLU A 90 -6.76 1.06 14.83
CA GLU A 90 -7.43 1.36 13.56
C GLU A 90 -8.40 2.54 13.70
N ASN A 91 -9.20 2.59 14.77
CA ASN A 91 -10.12 3.70 15.01
C ASN A 91 -9.39 5.04 15.15
N GLN A 92 -8.28 5.07 15.91
CA GLN A 92 -7.49 6.28 16.07
C GLN A 92 -6.80 6.72 14.77
N LEU A 93 -6.26 5.77 14.00
CA LEU A 93 -5.66 6.06 12.70
C LEU A 93 -6.68 6.62 11.70
N ARG A 94 -7.88 6.03 11.64
CA ARG A 94 -8.98 6.54 10.82
C ARG A 94 -9.38 7.96 11.24
N ALA A 95 -9.41 8.26 12.53
CA ALA A 95 -9.69 9.61 13.03
C ALA A 95 -8.61 10.63 12.61
N LEU A 96 -7.38 10.19 12.36
CA LEU A 96 -6.29 10.99 11.79
C LEU A 96 -6.30 11.05 10.25
N GLY A 97 -7.26 10.37 9.61
CA GLY A 97 -7.37 10.29 8.16
C GLY A 97 -6.44 9.26 7.50
N LEU A 98 -5.86 8.34 8.28
CA LEU A 98 -5.10 7.20 7.77
C LEU A 98 -6.03 6.00 7.60
N ASP A 99 -6.12 5.49 6.38
CA ASP A 99 -7.06 4.41 6.01
C ASP A 99 -6.42 3.02 5.94
N GLU A 100 -5.09 2.95 6.03
CA GLU A 100 -4.29 1.72 5.93
C GLU A 100 -3.30 1.60 7.10
N LEU A 101 -3.31 0.41 7.72
CA LEU A 101 -2.38 0.00 8.76
C LEU A 101 -1.63 -1.24 8.29
N GLN A 102 -0.31 -1.18 8.32
CA GLN A 102 0.55 -2.33 8.02
C GLN A 102 1.16 -2.86 9.30
N ALA A 103 1.15 -4.19 9.43
CA ALA A 103 1.79 -4.88 10.54
C ALA A 103 2.55 -6.09 9.97
N MET A 104 3.81 -6.25 10.36
CA MET A 104 4.58 -7.45 10.05
C MET A 104 4.50 -8.40 11.24
N VAL A 105 3.87 -9.55 11.03
CA VAL A 105 3.74 -10.59 12.05
C VAL A 105 4.81 -11.65 11.80
N GLY A 106 5.79 -11.77 12.70
CA GLY A 106 6.82 -12.81 12.62
C GLY A 106 6.24 -14.22 12.84
N PRO A 107 6.89 -15.28 12.32
CA PRO A 107 6.40 -16.66 12.43
C PRO A 107 6.20 -17.11 13.89
N GLU A 108 6.97 -16.56 14.82
CA GLU A 108 6.89 -16.78 16.27
C GLU A 108 5.66 -16.19 16.96
N MET A 109 4.88 -15.32 16.28
CA MET A 109 3.67 -14.72 16.82
C MET A 109 2.40 -15.53 16.52
N ASN A 110 2.48 -16.54 15.66
CA ASN A 110 1.47 -17.60 15.57
C ASN A 110 1.75 -18.62 16.68
N GLY A 111 1.19 -18.36 17.86
CA GLY A 111 1.31 -19.27 19.01
C GLY A 111 0.93 -20.71 18.71
#